data_AF-A0A7X0U5W1-F1
#
_entry.id   AF-A0A7X0U5W1-F1
#
_cell.length_a   1.000
_cell.length_b   1.000
_cell.length_c   1.000
_cell.angle_alpha   90.00
_cell.angle_beta   90.00
_cell.angle_gamma   90.00
#
_symmetry.space_group_name_H-M   'P 1'
#
loop_
_entity.id
_entity.type
_entity.pdbx_description
1 polymer ?
#
loop_
_entity_poly.entity_id
_entity_poly.type
_entity_poly.pdbx_seq_one_letter_code
_entity_poly.pdbx_strand_id
1 'polypeptide(L)'
;MRKLIVFLIVLVILLVAVDRVAVAGVERDLANRIAATADLSGTPTVTIEGIPFLTQAVSGHYPEVRFNLGTFTYGDVPVKNLRGAAYDVTAPLADIIQNRPDIRAGRVTVSGTLTRATIDKYAPQGVKIGGNGRRLTASGEVTLGANKVRFNAEMRVVLADGGIKIQAEKIEGVPDQVAQLVSYTIPFQGKLPFDVRVTGVKSVAEGLEFSAEASDVPIRG
;
A
#
# COMPACT_ATOMS: atom_id res chain seq x y z
N MET A 1 35.26 -41.92 -5.25
CA MET A 1 35.04 -40.58 -5.83
C MET A 1 33.68 -40.44 -6.55
N ARG A 2 33.38 -41.19 -7.62
CA ARG A 2 32.11 -41.03 -8.37
C ARG A 2 30.82 -41.18 -7.53
N LYS A 3 30.74 -42.20 -6.66
CA LYS A 3 29.57 -42.42 -5.77
C LYS A 3 29.35 -41.27 -4.77
N LEU A 4 30.43 -40.67 -4.27
CA LEU A 4 30.38 -39.55 -3.33
C LEU A 4 29.89 -38.27 -4.04
N ILE A 5 30.36 -38.02 -5.27
CA ILE A 5 29.90 -36.88 -6.09
C ILE A 5 28.40 -37.02 -6.41
N VAL A 6 27.96 -38.22 -6.82
CA VAL A 6 26.53 -38.47 -7.10
C VAL A 6 25.69 -38.28 -5.84
N PHE A 7 26.14 -38.79 -4.70
CA PHE A 7 25.46 -38.57 -3.42
C PHE A 7 25.35 -37.09 -3.06
N LEU A 8 26.43 -36.31 -3.20
CA LEU A 8 26.41 -34.87 -2.95
C LEU A 8 25.45 -34.13 -3.88
N ILE A 9 25.42 -34.49 -5.17
CA ILE A 9 24.48 -33.89 -6.13
C ILE A 9 23.03 -34.17 -5.73
N VAL A 10 22.72 -35.43 -5.40
CA VAL A 10 21.37 -35.81 -4.94
C VAL A 10 20.99 -35.07 -3.66
N LEU A 11 21.93 -34.92 -2.72
CA LEU A 11 21.71 -34.19 -1.48
C LEU A 11 21.42 -32.71 -1.74
N VAL A 12 22.18 -32.06 -2.63
CA VAL A 12 21.94 -30.66 -3.02
C VAL A 12 20.57 -30.51 -3.67
N ILE A 13 20.18 -31.41 -4.58
CA ILE A 13 18.85 -31.40 -5.20
C ILE A 13 17.75 -31.52 -4.15
N LEU A 14 17.91 -32.43 -3.18
CA LEU A 14 16.95 -32.63 -2.11
C LEU A 14 16.83 -31.38 -1.22
N LEU A 15 17.94 -30.74 -0.86
CA LEU A 15 17.93 -29.50 -0.08
C LEU A 15 17.20 -28.37 -0.82
N VAL A 16 17.45 -28.22 -2.12
CA VAL A 16 16.73 -27.22 -2.94
C VAL A 16 15.23 -27.53 -2.99
N ALA A 17 14.84 -28.80 -3.11
CA ALA A 17 13.43 -29.19 -3.11
C ALA A 17 12.74 -28.85 -1.78
N VAL A 18 13.37 -29.17 -0.65
CA VAL A 18 12.84 -28.86 0.70
C VAL A 18 12.71 -27.34 0.89
N ASP A 19 13.72 -26.57 0.49
CA ASP A 19 13.70 -25.10 0.56
C ASP A 19 12.49 -24.50 -0.18
N ARG A 20 12.20 -25.00 -1.40
CA ARG A 20 11.08 -24.52 -2.21
C ARG A 20 9.71 -24.94 -1.69
N VAL A 21 9.59 -26.13 -1.13
CA VAL A 21 8.34 -26.57 -0.50
C VAL A 21 8.07 -25.76 0.77
N ALA A 22 9.10 -25.49 1.57
CA ALA A 22 8.98 -24.72 2.80
C ALA A 22 8.49 -23.28 2.55
N VAL A 23 9.12 -22.55 1.61
CA VAL A 23 8.73 -21.16 1.32
C VAL A 23 7.30 -21.08 0.78
N ALA A 24 6.90 -21.97 -0.13
CA ALA A 24 5.55 -22.00 -0.69
C ALA A 24 4.48 -22.28 0.37
N GLY A 25 4.81 -23.10 1.39
CA GLY A 25 3.93 -23.34 2.53
C GLY A 25 3.72 -22.09 3.38
N VAL A 26 4.82 -21.37 3.68
CA VAL A 26 4.78 -20.14 4.50
C VAL A 26 4.07 -19.00 3.78
N GLU A 27 4.36 -18.78 2.50
CA GLU A 27 3.66 -17.79 1.67
C GLU A 27 2.15 -18.00 1.66
N ARG A 28 1.72 -19.27 1.55
CA ARG A 28 0.31 -19.63 1.54
C ARG A 28 -0.35 -19.46 2.92
N ASP A 29 0.37 -19.78 4.01
CA ASP A 29 -0.11 -19.52 5.38
C ASP A 29 -0.29 -18.02 5.64
N LEU A 30 0.69 -17.19 5.26
CA LEU A 30 0.61 -15.72 5.38
C LEU A 30 -0.58 -15.16 4.59
N ALA A 31 -0.76 -15.60 3.33
CA ALA A 31 -1.89 -15.20 2.53
C ALA A 31 -3.24 -15.55 3.21
N ASN A 32 -3.37 -16.76 3.75
CA ASN A 32 -4.59 -17.19 4.44
C ASN A 32 -4.87 -16.39 5.72
N ARG A 33 -3.82 -16.08 6.51
CA ARG A 33 -3.97 -15.25 7.71
C ARG A 33 -4.45 -13.85 7.37
N ILE A 34 -3.83 -13.23 6.35
CA ILE A 34 -4.25 -11.92 5.86
C ILE A 34 -5.70 -11.96 5.38
N ALA A 35 -6.10 -13.00 4.63
CA ALA A 35 -7.47 -13.18 4.18
C ALA A 35 -8.47 -13.34 5.33
N ALA A 36 -8.04 -13.91 6.46
CA ALA A 36 -8.91 -14.13 7.63
C ALA A 36 -9.10 -12.86 8.47
N THR A 37 -8.11 -11.95 8.50
CA THR A 37 -8.14 -10.75 9.35
C THR A 37 -8.57 -9.48 8.63
N ALA A 38 -8.38 -9.40 7.31
CA ALA A 38 -8.65 -8.21 6.52
C ALA A 38 -9.96 -8.34 5.72
N ASP A 39 -10.71 -7.24 5.65
CA ASP A 39 -11.89 -7.14 4.77
C ASP A 39 -11.45 -6.98 3.31
N LEU A 40 -11.17 -8.13 2.68
CA LEU A 40 -10.65 -8.23 1.33
C LEU A 40 -11.68 -8.80 0.36
N SER A 41 -11.80 -8.15 -0.79
CA SER A 41 -12.47 -8.71 -1.97
C SER A 41 -11.40 -9.30 -2.90
N GLY A 42 -11.05 -10.57 -2.67
CA GLY A 42 -10.09 -11.35 -3.46
C GLY A 42 -9.20 -12.25 -2.61
N THR A 43 -8.46 -13.17 -3.26
CA THR A 43 -7.41 -13.97 -2.60
C THR A 43 -6.12 -13.18 -2.55
N PRO A 44 -5.61 -12.81 -1.36
CA PRO A 44 -4.31 -12.18 -1.24
C PRO A 44 -3.21 -13.16 -1.63
N THR A 45 -2.08 -12.63 -2.10
CA THR A 45 -0.86 -13.40 -2.36
C THR A 45 0.30 -12.77 -1.62
N VAL A 46 1.17 -13.59 -1.07
CA VAL A 46 2.41 -13.18 -0.45
C VAL A 46 3.56 -13.93 -1.10
N THR A 47 4.68 -13.25 -1.31
CA THR A 47 5.88 -13.83 -1.92
C THR A 47 7.09 -13.41 -1.10
N ILE A 48 7.87 -14.37 -0.65
CA ILE A 48 9.11 -14.14 0.09
C ILE A 48 10.26 -14.25 -0.91
N GLU A 49 10.93 -13.13 -1.15
CA GLU A 49 12.04 -13.07 -2.07
C GLU A 49 13.35 -13.50 -1.39
N GLY A 50 14.29 -14.02 -2.19
CA GLY A 50 15.59 -14.46 -1.71
C GLY A 50 15.74 -15.99 -1.66
N ILE A 51 16.98 -16.47 -1.85
CA ILE A 51 17.31 -17.89 -1.93
C ILE A 51 18.65 -18.12 -1.20
N PRO A 52 18.78 -19.13 -0.33
CA PRO A 52 17.76 -20.10 0.10
C PRO A 52 16.79 -19.49 1.14
N PHE A 53 15.54 -19.93 1.15
CA PHE A 53 14.57 -19.52 2.16
C PHE A 53 14.94 -20.02 3.56
N LEU A 54 15.41 -21.26 3.71
CA LEU A 54 15.74 -21.86 5.00
C LEU A 54 16.84 -21.08 5.74
N THR A 55 17.81 -20.53 5.01
CA THR A 55 18.85 -19.67 5.59
C THR A 55 18.26 -18.39 6.18
N GLN A 56 17.27 -17.80 5.49
CA GLN A 56 16.56 -16.60 5.94
C GLN A 56 15.65 -16.90 7.14
N ALA A 57 14.98 -18.06 7.13
CA ALA A 57 14.16 -18.49 8.24
C ALA A 57 14.98 -18.74 9.52
N VAL A 58 16.19 -19.29 9.38
CA VAL A 58 17.11 -19.48 10.51
C VAL A 58 17.68 -18.15 11.01
N SER A 59 18.02 -17.22 10.10
CA SER A 59 18.49 -15.89 10.51
C SER A 59 17.38 -15.02 11.10
N GLY A 60 16.11 -15.34 10.79
CA GLY A 60 14.96 -14.50 11.11
C GLY A 60 14.93 -13.19 10.32
N HIS A 61 15.69 -13.11 9.22
CA HIS A 61 15.82 -11.91 8.40
C HIS A 61 15.47 -12.19 6.95
N TYR A 62 14.48 -11.45 6.43
CA TYR A 62 13.92 -11.59 5.11
C TYR A 62 14.14 -10.28 4.33
N PRO A 63 14.98 -10.28 3.29
CA PRO A 63 15.35 -9.06 2.58
C PRO A 63 14.16 -8.35 1.92
N GLU A 64 13.24 -9.11 1.33
CA GLU A 64 12.05 -8.57 0.68
C GLU A 64 10.87 -9.55 0.78
N VAL A 65 9.72 -9.04 1.20
CA VAL A 65 8.44 -9.76 1.25
C VAL A 65 7.42 -8.94 0.46
N ARG A 66 7.01 -9.45 -0.70
CA ARG A 66 5.99 -8.83 -1.56
C ARG A 66 4.61 -9.32 -1.16
N PHE A 67 3.62 -8.45 -1.26
CA PHE A 67 2.23 -8.80 -1.03
C PHE A 67 1.31 -8.12 -2.04
N ASN A 68 0.23 -8.81 -2.38
CA ASN A 68 -0.86 -8.28 -3.18
C ASN A 68 -2.17 -8.67 -2.49
N LEU A 69 -2.92 -7.66 -2.06
CA LEU A 69 -4.15 -7.82 -1.31
C LEU A 69 -5.39 -7.72 -2.22
N GLY A 70 -5.22 -7.38 -3.50
CA GLY A 70 -6.35 -7.17 -4.40
C GLY A 70 -7.15 -5.94 -3.98
N THR A 71 -8.44 -6.12 -3.65
CA THR A 71 -9.28 -5.01 -3.19
C THR A 71 -9.41 -5.04 -1.67
N PHE A 72 -9.01 -3.96 -1.02
CA PHE A 72 -9.06 -3.78 0.43
C PHE A 72 -9.95 -2.60 0.79
N THR A 73 -10.82 -2.78 1.78
CA THR A 73 -11.65 -1.71 2.30
C THR A 73 -11.06 -1.18 3.59
N TYR A 74 -10.65 0.10 3.61
CA TYR A 74 -10.21 0.76 4.83
C TYR A 74 -11.32 1.69 5.32
N GLY A 75 -11.96 1.32 6.43
CA GLY A 75 -13.19 1.98 6.89
C GLY A 75 -14.31 1.80 5.86
N ASP A 76 -14.75 2.89 5.23
CA ASP A 76 -15.74 2.89 4.14
C ASP A 76 -15.14 3.20 2.76
N VAL A 77 -13.81 3.15 2.64
CA VAL A 77 -13.08 3.54 1.43
C VAL A 77 -12.49 2.28 0.76
N PRO A 78 -13.08 1.79 -0.34
CA PRO A 78 -12.51 0.69 -1.10
C PRO A 78 -11.30 1.16 -1.93
N VAL A 79 -10.18 0.47 -1.74
CA VAL A 79 -8.92 0.62 -2.48
C VAL A 79 -8.69 -0.64 -3.30
N LYS A 80 -8.63 -0.50 -4.63
CA LYS A 80 -8.34 -1.62 -5.54
C LYS A 80 -6.85 -1.80 -5.77
N ASN A 81 -6.47 -2.99 -6.18
CA ASN A 81 -5.10 -3.35 -6.55
C ASN A 81 -4.04 -2.96 -5.50
N LEU A 82 -4.39 -3.11 -4.22
CA LEU A 82 -3.49 -2.80 -3.11
C LEU A 82 -2.36 -3.83 -3.07
N ARG A 83 -1.14 -3.39 -3.32
CA ARG A 83 0.06 -4.21 -3.38
C ARG A 83 1.23 -3.47 -2.77
N GLY A 84 2.26 -4.20 -2.37
CA GLY A 84 3.40 -3.61 -1.72
C GLY A 84 4.55 -4.57 -1.51
N ALA A 85 5.60 -4.05 -0.88
CA ALA A 85 6.75 -4.82 -0.45
C ALA A 85 7.24 -4.32 0.90
N ALA A 86 7.54 -5.25 1.79
CA ALA A 86 8.26 -5.00 3.03
C ALA A 86 9.73 -5.40 2.81
N TYR A 87 10.64 -4.52 3.23
CA TYR A 87 12.08 -4.67 3.10
C TYR A 87 12.72 -4.81 4.47
N ASP A 88 13.81 -5.59 4.52
CA ASP A 88 14.60 -5.82 5.72
C ASP A 88 13.70 -6.28 6.89
N VAL A 89 12.86 -7.28 6.62
CA VAL A 89 11.90 -7.80 7.59
C VAL A 89 12.62 -8.69 8.59
N THR A 90 12.52 -8.34 9.86
CA THR A 90 13.01 -9.14 10.98
C THR A 90 11.81 -9.84 11.61
N ALA A 91 11.83 -11.18 11.59
CA ALA A 91 10.86 -12.04 12.23
C ALA A 91 11.60 -13.24 12.84
N PRO A 92 12.11 -13.13 14.08
CA PRO A 92 12.88 -14.19 14.69
C PRO A 92 12.04 -15.45 14.88
N LEU A 93 12.57 -16.60 14.45
CA LEU A 93 11.85 -17.87 14.57
C LEU A 93 11.49 -18.21 16.03
N ALA A 94 12.35 -17.84 16.98
CA ALA A 94 12.12 -18.03 18.41
C ALA A 94 10.84 -17.33 18.90
N ASP A 95 10.55 -16.14 18.38
CA ASP A 95 9.39 -15.33 18.77
C ASP A 95 8.10 -15.88 18.18
N ILE A 96 8.18 -16.38 16.94
CA ILE A 96 7.07 -17.07 16.27
C ILE A 96 6.71 -18.36 17.03
N ILE A 97 7.71 -19.17 17.40
CA ILE A 97 7.50 -20.43 18.14
C ILE A 97 6.92 -20.15 19.53
N GLN A 98 7.37 -19.08 20.19
CA GLN A 98 6.86 -18.67 21.51
C GLN A 98 5.50 -17.96 21.45
N ASN A 99 4.91 -17.83 20.26
CA ASN A 99 3.65 -17.11 20.04
C ASN A 99 3.68 -15.65 20.55
N ARG A 100 4.85 -15.01 20.42
CA ARG A 100 5.08 -13.59 20.74
C ARG A 100 5.79 -12.91 19.57
N PRO A 101 5.18 -12.91 18.37
CA PRO A 101 5.86 -12.42 17.17
C PRO A 101 6.20 -10.94 17.31
N ASP A 102 7.50 -10.62 17.42
CA ASP A 102 8.02 -9.27 17.22
C ASP A 102 8.52 -9.17 15.78
N ILE A 103 7.60 -8.79 14.88
CA ILE A 103 7.89 -8.67 13.46
C ILE A 103 8.06 -7.19 13.13
N ARG A 104 9.14 -6.86 12.44
CA ARG A 104 9.47 -5.48 12.09
C ARG A 104 10.03 -5.39 10.68
N ALA A 105 9.52 -4.49 9.86
CA ALA A 105 10.07 -4.16 8.55
C ALA A 105 10.85 -2.85 8.63
N GLY A 106 12.09 -2.83 8.14
CA GLY A 106 12.87 -1.59 8.05
C GLY A 106 12.21 -0.56 7.14
N ARG A 107 11.57 -1.03 6.06
CA ARG A 107 10.80 -0.18 5.14
C ARG A 107 9.63 -0.95 4.55
N VAL A 108 8.50 -0.28 4.35
CA VAL A 108 7.34 -0.82 3.63
C VAL A 108 6.93 0.16 2.54
N THR A 109 6.75 -0.35 1.32
CA THR A 109 6.16 0.40 0.21
C THR A 109 4.80 -0.19 -0.13
N VAL A 110 3.85 0.68 -0.45
CA VAL A 110 2.50 0.28 -0.88
C VAL A 110 2.05 1.11 -2.07
N SER A 111 1.28 0.51 -2.95
CA SER A 111 0.50 1.20 -3.97
C SER A 111 -0.90 0.63 -4.06
N GLY A 112 -1.86 1.49 -4.40
CA GLY A 112 -3.25 1.12 -4.57
C GLY A 112 -4.00 2.15 -5.40
N THR A 113 -5.17 1.77 -5.87
CA THR A 113 -6.02 2.58 -6.75
C THR A 113 -7.33 2.93 -6.07
N LEU A 114 -7.57 4.21 -5.86
CA LEU A 114 -8.88 4.74 -5.51
C LEU A 114 -9.70 4.84 -6.80
N THR A 115 -10.81 4.13 -6.88
CA THR A 115 -11.66 4.16 -8.08
C THR A 115 -12.37 5.51 -8.22
N ARG A 116 -12.74 5.89 -9.45
CA ARG A 116 -13.58 7.09 -9.66
C ARG A 116 -14.86 7.07 -8.83
N ALA A 117 -15.52 5.92 -8.73
CA ALA A 117 -16.71 5.76 -7.89
C ALA A 117 -16.43 6.07 -6.41
N THR A 118 -15.29 5.61 -5.89
CA THR A 118 -14.84 5.95 -4.53
C THR A 118 -14.63 7.45 -4.38
N ILE A 119 -13.93 8.06 -5.33
CA ILE A 119 -13.58 9.48 -5.28
C ILE A 119 -14.84 10.35 -5.36
N ASP A 120 -15.75 10.04 -6.29
CA ASP A 120 -17.01 10.75 -6.50
C ASP A 120 -17.95 10.63 -5.28
N LYS A 121 -17.95 9.47 -4.60
CA LYS A 121 -18.74 9.26 -3.37
C LYS A 121 -18.38 10.25 -2.25
N TYR A 122 -17.11 10.64 -2.17
CA TYR A 122 -16.61 11.56 -1.15
C TYR A 122 -16.39 12.99 -1.67
N ALA A 123 -16.65 13.25 -2.96
CA ALA A 123 -16.52 14.58 -3.53
C ALA A 123 -17.65 15.50 -3.05
N PRO A 124 -17.37 16.78 -2.73
CA PRO A 124 -18.41 17.78 -2.47
C PRO A 124 -19.37 17.91 -3.67
N GLN A 125 -20.63 18.24 -3.42
CA GLN A 125 -21.62 18.42 -4.49
C GLN A 125 -21.13 19.42 -5.54
N GLY A 126 -21.12 19.00 -6.81
CA GLY A 126 -20.70 19.83 -7.94
C GLY A 126 -19.20 19.76 -8.27
N VAL A 127 -18.40 18.97 -7.55
CA VAL A 127 -16.96 18.78 -7.77
C VAL A 127 -16.68 17.41 -8.39
N LYS A 128 -15.96 17.39 -9.51
CA LYS A 128 -15.43 16.22 -10.20
C LYS A 128 -13.92 16.18 -10.03
N ILE A 129 -13.41 15.08 -9.51
CA ILE A 129 -11.97 14.88 -9.32
C ILE A 129 -11.46 13.92 -10.39
N GLY A 130 -10.35 14.28 -11.02
CA GLY A 130 -9.67 13.48 -12.02
C GLY A 130 -8.16 13.73 -11.97
N GLY A 131 -7.52 13.62 -13.12
CA GLY A 131 -6.14 14.06 -13.26
C GLY A 131 -5.72 14.20 -14.71
N ASN A 132 -4.68 15.00 -14.92
CA ASN A 132 -4.12 15.29 -16.24
C ASN A 132 -2.94 14.35 -16.60
N GLY A 133 -2.84 13.20 -15.93
CA GLY A 133 -1.74 12.24 -16.09
C GLY A 133 -0.48 12.57 -15.27
N ARG A 134 -0.28 13.81 -14.80
CA ARG A 134 0.84 14.20 -13.92
C ARG A 134 0.40 14.67 -12.53
N ARG A 135 -0.76 15.31 -12.43
CA ARG A 135 -1.31 15.89 -11.21
C ARG A 135 -2.78 15.51 -11.07
N LEU A 136 -3.23 15.52 -9.83
CA LEU A 136 -4.66 15.48 -9.52
C LEU A 136 -5.29 16.79 -9.98
N THR A 137 -6.48 16.71 -10.56
CA THR A 137 -7.27 17.88 -10.91
C THR A 137 -8.66 17.78 -10.29
N ALA A 138 -9.20 18.90 -9.82
CA ALA A 138 -10.57 19.01 -9.38
C ALA A 138 -11.25 20.10 -10.22
N SER A 139 -12.40 19.78 -10.81
CA SER A 139 -13.18 20.70 -11.62
C SER A 139 -14.61 20.70 -11.13
N GLY A 140 -15.29 21.85 -11.18
CA GLY A 140 -16.66 21.90 -10.71
C GLY A 140 -17.33 23.23 -10.97
N GLU A 141 -18.61 23.30 -10.63
CA GLU A 141 -19.36 24.55 -10.61
C GLU A 141 -19.66 24.91 -9.16
N VAL A 142 -19.09 26.02 -8.68
CA VAL A 142 -19.43 26.61 -7.38
C VAL A 142 -20.35 27.81 -7.59
N THR A 143 -21.39 27.89 -6.78
CA THR A 143 -22.31 29.04 -6.80
C THR A 143 -21.75 30.10 -5.86
N LEU A 144 -21.36 31.25 -6.42
CA LEU A 144 -20.86 32.41 -5.68
C LEU A 144 -21.90 33.54 -5.84
N GLY A 145 -22.73 33.71 -4.82
CA GLY A 145 -23.87 34.63 -4.88
C GLY A 145 -24.90 34.18 -5.92
N ALA A 146 -25.21 35.04 -6.89
CA ALA A 146 -26.16 34.74 -7.98
C ALA A 146 -25.51 34.05 -9.20
N ASN A 147 -24.18 33.91 -9.23
CA ASN A 147 -23.45 33.45 -10.41
C ASN A 147 -22.88 32.04 -10.19
N LYS A 148 -22.95 31.21 -11.24
CA LYS A 148 -22.26 29.92 -11.30
C LYS A 148 -20.86 30.13 -11.88
N VAL A 149 -19.84 29.79 -11.10
CA VAL A 149 -18.44 29.89 -11.52
C VAL A 149 -17.90 28.48 -11.73
N ARG A 150 -17.43 28.21 -12.94
CA ARG A 150 -16.66 27.00 -13.22
C ARG A 150 -15.24 27.18 -12.71
N PHE A 151 -14.74 26.20 -11.98
CA PHE A 151 -13.37 26.16 -11.53
C PHE A 151 -12.66 24.92 -12.07
N ASN A 152 -11.37 25.06 -12.34
CA ASN A 152 -10.45 23.96 -12.56
C ASN A 152 -9.24 24.18 -11.67
N ALA A 153 -8.93 23.20 -10.83
CA ALA A 153 -7.92 23.27 -9.80
C ALA A 153 -6.93 22.12 -9.95
N GLU A 154 -5.64 22.40 -9.94
CA GLU A 154 -4.65 21.36 -9.70
C GLU A 154 -4.61 21.06 -8.20
N MET A 155 -4.73 19.79 -7.82
CA MET A 155 -4.68 19.35 -6.43
C MET A 155 -3.33 18.70 -6.13
N ARG A 156 -2.82 18.94 -4.93
CA ARG A 156 -1.66 18.26 -4.35
C ARG A 156 -2.10 17.50 -3.11
N VAL A 157 -1.64 16.27 -3.01
CA VAL A 157 -1.75 15.49 -1.78
C VAL A 157 -0.58 15.88 -0.87
N VAL A 158 -0.89 16.35 0.33
CA VAL A 158 0.05 16.72 1.37
C VAL A 158 -0.31 15.91 2.61
N LEU A 159 0.67 15.30 3.28
CA LEU A 159 0.41 14.75 4.60
C LEU A 159 0.30 15.89 5.62
N ALA A 160 -0.74 15.85 6.43
CA ALA A 160 -0.91 16.73 7.59
C ALA A 160 -1.01 15.87 8.85
N ASP A 161 -0.67 16.44 10.01
CA ASP A 161 -0.84 15.76 11.30
C ASP A 161 -2.30 15.30 11.45
N GLY A 162 -2.54 13.98 11.37
CA GLY A 162 -3.88 13.38 11.47
C GLY A 162 -4.58 13.05 10.13
N GLY A 163 -3.91 13.13 8.97
CA GLY A 163 -4.46 12.55 7.75
C GLY A 163 -3.84 13.01 6.43
N ILE A 164 -4.56 12.74 5.34
CA ILE A 164 -4.17 13.18 4.00
C ILE A 164 -4.91 14.48 3.70
N LYS A 165 -4.17 15.58 3.56
CA LYS A 165 -4.68 16.88 3.15
C LYS A 165 -4.60 16.99 1.64
N ILE A 166 -5.75 17.14 0.98
CA ILE A 166 -5.81 17.39 -0.46
C ILE A 166 -5.97 18.91 -0.64
N GLN A 167 -4.91 19.56 -1.08
CA GLN A 167 -4.83 21.02 -1.20
C GLN A 167 -4.86 21.44 -2.67
N ALA A 168 -5.74 22.38 -3.02
CA ALA A 168 -5.71 23.02 -4.34
C ALA A 168 -4.46 23.93 -4.43
N GLU A 169 -3.58 23.69 -5.41
CA GLU A 169 -2.39 24.52 -5.66
C GLU A 169 -2.72 25.77 -6.46
N LYS A 170 -3.57 25.65 -7.48
CA LYS A 170 -3.89 26.75 -8.39
C LYS A 170 -5.26 26.52 -8.99
N ILE A 171 -6.14 27.51 -8.87
CA ILE A 171 -7.46 27.50 -9.50
C ILE A 171 -7.44 28.47 -10.68
N GLU A 172 -7.62 27.96 -11.90
CA GLU A 172 -7.81 28.82 -13.05
C GLU A 172 -9.23 29.42 -13.04
N GLY A 173 -9.32 30.74 -13.14
CA GLY A 173 -10.58 31.47 -13.26
C GLY A 173 -11.23 31.94 -11.96
N VAL A 174 -10.56 31.77 -10.80
CA VAL A 174 -11.09 32.17 -9.49
C VAL A 174 -9.99 32.82 -8.63
N PRO A 175 -10.27 33.88 -7.84
CA PRO A 175 -9.28 34.49 -6.96
C PRO A 175 -8.68 33.52 -5.93
N ASP A 176 -7.41 33.71 -5.56
CA ASP A 176 -6.65 32.83 -4.64
C ASP A 176 -7.35 32.59 -3.30
N GLN A 177 -8.22 33.51 -2.85
CA GLN A 177 -9.00 33.35 -1.62
C GLN A 177 -10.01 32.18 -1.72
N VAL A 178 -10.47 31.80 -2.91
CA VAL A 178 -11.41 30.68 -3.11
C VAL A 178 -10.68 29.33 -3.15
N ALA A 179 -9.38 29.31 -3.46
CA ALA A 179 -8.57 28.09 -3.41
C ALA A 179 -8.49 27.48 -2.00
N GLN A 180 -8.62 28.31 -0.96
CA GLN A 180 -8.67 27.86 0.43
C GLN A 180 -9.98 27.15 0.78
N LEU A 181 -11.11 27.46 0.11
CA LEU A 181 -12.41 26.80 0.33
C LEU A 181 -12.52 25.41 -0.29
N VAL A 182 -11.66 25.07 -1.26
CA VAL A 182 -11.69 23.78 -1.99
C VAL A 182 -10.72 22.75 -1.39
N SER A 183 -9.94 23.15 -0.38
CA SER A 183 -9.06 22.24 0.34
C SER A 183 -9.88 21.40 1.31
N TYR A 184 -9.85 20.07 1.15
CA TYR A 184 -10.49 19.15 2.08
C TYR A 184 -9.47 18.17 2.65
N THR A 185 -9.63 17.86 3.92
CA THR A 185 -8.82 16.85 4.60
C THR A 185 -9.63 15.58 4.65
N ILE A 186 -9.06 14.47 4.20
CA ILE A 186 -9.63 13.15 4.48
C ILE A 186 -9.08 12.77 5.86
N PRO A 187 -9.90 12.84 6.93
CA PRO A 187 -9.42 12.50 8.25
C PRO A 187 -9.10 11.00 8.27
N PHE A 188 -7.90 10.65 8.70
CA PHE A 188 -7.63 9.29 9.13
C PHE A 188 -7.92 9.24 10.62
N GLN A 189 -8.71 8.25 11.07
CA GLN A 189 -8.94 8.07 12.50
C GLN A 189 -7.64 7.56 13.14
N GLY A 190 -6.91 8.47 13.80
CA GLY A 190 -5.68 8.18 14.54
C GLY A 190 -4.48 9.03 14.09
N LYS A 191 -3.46 9.15 14.95
CA LYS A 191 -2.12 9.56 14.50
C LYS A 191 -1.68 8.49 13.51
N LEU A 192 -1.30 8.85 12.28
CA LEU A 192 -0.67 7.90 11.35
C LEU A 192 0.54 7.31 12.10
N PRO A 193 0.52 6.03 12.46
CA PRO A 193 1.67 5.43 13.09
C PRO A 193 2.75 5.28 12.00
N PHE A 194 4.02 5.47 12.40
CA PHE A 194 5.21 5.35 11.54
C PHE A 194 5.38 6.52 10.55
N ASP A 195 6.62 6.73 10.08
CA ASP A 195 7.01 7.81 9.16
C ASP A 195 6.46 7.58 7.75
N VAL A 196 5.14 7.44 7.61
CA VAL A 196 4.46 7.25 6.33
C VAL A 196 4.63 8.51 5.49
N ARG A 197 5.02 8.34 4.23
CA ARG A 197 5.19 9.40 3.23
C ARG A 197 4.53 8.96 1.94
N VAL A 198 3.63 9.78 1.41
CA VAL A 198 3.12 9.59 0.05
C VAL A 198 4.23 9.97 -0.93
N THR A 199 4.70 8.99 -1.70
CA THR A 199 5.81 9.14 -2.65
C THR A 199 5.33 9.49 -4.06
N GLY A 200 4.05 9.24 -4.37
CA GLY A 200 3.50 9.59 -5.66
C GLY A 200 1.99 9.44 -5.73
N VAL A 201 1.38 10.21 -6.63
CA VAL A 201 -0.01 10.04 -7.04
C VAL A 201 -0.09 10.21 -8.55
N LYS A 202 -0.78 9.29 -9.22
CA LYS A 202 -0.94 9.26 -10.67
C LYS A 202 -2.40 9.05 -11.03
N SER A 203 -2.86 9.78 -12.05
CA SER A 203 -4.17 9.51 -12.62
C SER A 203 -4.08 8.32 -13.56
N VAL A 204 -4.95 7.34 -13.36
CA VAL A 204 -5.08 6.14 -14.21
C VAL A 204 -6.49 6.07 -14.77
N ALA A 205 -6.74 5.20 -15.75
CA ALA A 205 -8.06 5.07 -16.37
C ALA A 205 -9.16 4.77 -15.33
N GLU A 206 -8.86 3.90 -14.37
CA GLU A 206 -9.79 3.45 -13.32
C GLU A 206 -10.02 4.47 -12.18
N GLY A 207 -9.16 5.48 -12.05
CA GLY A 207 -9.20 6.44 -10.95
C GLY A 207 -7.82 7.01 -10.62
N LEU A 208 -7.44 6.95 -9.35
CA LEU A 208 -6.19 7.54 -8.84
C LEU A 208 -5.33 6.47 -8.18
N GLU A 209 -4.18 6.20 -8.77
CA GLU A 209 -3.16 5.34 -8.16
C GLU A 209 -2.30 6.19 -7.22
N PHE A 210 -2.12 5.73 -5.99
CA PHE A 210 -1.22 6.35 -5.03
C PHE A 210 -0.07 5.38 -4.69
N SER A 211 1.05 5.95 -4.27
CA SER A 211 2.20 5.24 -3.73
C SER A 211 2.59 5.87 -2.41
N ALA A 212 2.84 5.05 -1.41
CA ALA A 212 3.32 5.48 -0.11
C ALA A 212 4.45 4.56 0.37
N GLU A 213 5.29 5.12 1.23
CA GLU A 213 6.41 4.45 1.86
C GLU A 213 6.37 4.75 3.36
N ALA A 214 6.71 3.78 4.19
CA ALA A 214 6.86 3.94 5.62
C ALA A 214 8.17 3.30 6.07
N SER A 215 8.81 3.89 7.06
CA SER A 215 10.00 3.33 7.69
C SER A 215 9.66 2.75 9.05
N ASP A 216 10.41 1.72 9.45
CA ASP A 216 10.42 1.18 10.80
C ASP A 216 9.04 0.69 11.28
N VAL A 217 8.44 -0.19 10.46
CA VAL A 217 7.04 -0.61 10.60
C VAL A 217 6.96 -1.92 11.39
N PRO A 218 6.40 -1.95 12.61
CA PRO A 218 6.04 -3.17 13.30
C PRO A 218 4.85 -3.82 12.59
N ILE A 219 4.99 -5.11 12.28
CA ILE A 219 3.94 -5.91 11.67
C ILE A 219 3.31 -6.73 12.78
N ARG A 220 2.02 -6.51 13.03
CA ARG A 220 1.25 -7.30 13.97
C ARG A 220 0.50 -8.38 13.20
N GLY A 221 0.70 -9.63 13.62
CA GLY A 221 -0.05 -10.80 13.15
C GLY A 221 -1.31 -11.03 13.95
#